data_AF-A0A2W2FI13-F1
#
_entry.id   AF-A0A2W2FI13-F1
#
_cell.length_a   1.000
_cell.length_b   1.000
_cell.length_c   1.000
_cell.angle_alpha   90.00
_cell.angle_beta   90.00
_cell.angle_gamma   90.00
#
_symmetry.space_group_name_H-M   'P 1'
#
loop_
_entity.id
_entity.type
_entity.pdbx_description
1 polymer ?
#
loop_
_entity_poly.entity_id
_entity_poly.type
_entity_poly.pdbx_seq_one_letter_code
_entity_poly.pdbx_strand_id
1 'polypeptide(L)'
;METEIEHHHDSHRHLIDAHTDVLPDLERSGGVDAVVVPTIRPPEQLQHAIGLASELDCVLVTLHSQRSDPGLAKDMMPPGLRFIAIGVDDPAPLNLPDFATTAVLRGTPLACTTDLSAKRNTGLLLARLMGWRRILFLDDDIEVGGHEDVRRAAALLDAYDAVGMRIDGFPDNSVVCHAHRLTGGQQDCFVAGGALAVETSREPSFFPDVYNEDWFYLLGERSLRRLTVTGSVRQCPYDPFDHPARALHQEFGDVLAEGLYWLLDEGESWRAAAHEAYWEKALARRTAFIDDVWRRVKELSDDEFPNRAAMEASVSAASYCHAFIKPELCVRYLDAWVEDRDRWTDHIHKIPHIGPSMPDAKKWLIRSEVEKFPLFTSFDS
;
A
#
# COMPACT_ATOMS: atom_id res chain seq x y z
N MET A 1 -35.32 -19.44 10.04
CA MET A 1 -34.49 -18.23 10.27
C MET A 1 -33.07 -18.75 10.19
N GLU A 2 -32.58 -18.91 8.96
CA GLU A 2 -31.17 -19.24 8.74
C GLU A 2 -30.38 -18.07 9.28
N THR A 3 -29.51 -18.32 10.24
CA THR A 3 -28.47 -17.36 10.62
C THR A 3 -27.66 -17.09 9.36
N GLU A 4 -27.72 -15.88 8.82
CA GLU A 4 -26.77 -15.43 7.80
C GLU A 4 -25.38 -15.77 8.34
N ILE A 5 -24.69 -16.67 7.66
CA ILE A 5 -23.30 -16.97 7.99
C ILE A 5 -22.53 -15.78 7.45
N GLU A 6 -21.94 -14.99 8.35
CA GLU A 6 -21.08 -13.87 7.98
C GLU A 6 -19.84 -14.45 7.27
N HIS A 7 -19.76 -14.20 5.96
CA HIS A 7 -18.68 -14.70 5.11
C HIS A 7 -17.56 -13.67 4.90
N HIS A 8 -17.76 -12.46 5.44
CA HIS A 8 -16.94 -11.28 5.24
C HIS A 8 -17.15 -10.32 6.41
N HIS A 9 -16.08 -9.68 6.92
CA HIS A 9 -16.21 -8.64 7.94
C HIS A 9 -16.33 -7.28 7.29
N ASP A 10 -17.39 -6.54 7.62
CA ASP A 10 -17.65 -5.23 6.99
C ASP A 10 -16.60 -4.18 7.36
N SER A 11 -15.85 -4.34 8.46
CA SER A 11 -14.89 -3.33 8.95
C SER A 11 -13.84 -3.88 9.93
N HIS A 12 -12.56 -3.60 9.66
CA HIS A 12 -11.45 -3.84 10.61
C HIS A 12 -11.09 -2.62 11.46
N ARG A 13 -11.86 -1.53 11.39
CA ARG A 13 -11.50 -0.24 12.01
C ARG A 13 -11.33 -0.31 13.53
N HIS A 14 -11.93 -1.30 14.18
CA HIS A 14 -11.80 -1.52 15.61
C HIS A 14 -10.39 -2.00 16.03
N LEU A 15 -9.56 -2.46 15.09
CA LEU A 15 -8.16 -2.80 15.30
C LEU A 15 -7.24 -1.57 15.42
N ILE A 16 -7.74 -0.38 15.10
CA ILE A 16 -6.97 0.87 15.11
C ILE A 16 -7.05 1.48 16.50
N ASP A 17 -5.90 1.89 17.05
CA ASP A 17 -5.86 2.58 18.33
C ASP A 17 -6.60 3.91 18.24
N ALA A 18 -7.56 4.10 19.15
CA ALA A 18 -8.14 5.40 19.39
C ALA A 18 -7.08 6.30 20.05
N HIS A 19 -6.58 7.32 19.36
CA HIS A 19 -5.77 8.34 20.01
C HIS A 19 -6.70 9.34 20.72
N THR A 20 -6.28 9.83 21.88
CA THR A 20 -7.02 10.88 22.59
C THR A 20 -6.97 12.18 21.80
N ASP A 21 -8.05 12.97 21.81
CA ASP A 21 -8.17 14.31 21.19
C ASP A 21 -7.15 15.35 21.70
N VAL A 22 -6.23 14.97 22.60
CA VAL A 22 -5.10 15.80 22.97
C VAL A 22 -4.16 15.86 21.78
N LEU A 23 -4.34 16.92 20.99
CA LEU A 23 -3.48 17.23 19.86
C LEU A 23 -2.01 17.19 20.32
N PRO A 24 -1.13 16.44 19.64
CA PRO A 24 0.28 16.48 19.93
C PRO A 24 0.79 17.91 19.75
N ASP A 25 1.78 18.29 20.55
CA ASP A 25 2.40 19.62 20.49
C ASP A 25 3.15 19.76 19.17
N LEU A 26 2.48 20.32 18.16
CA LEU A 26 2.99 20.44 16.79
C LEU A 26 4.26 21.29 16.70
N GLU A 27 4.51 22.19 17.67
CA GLU A 27 5.74 22.97 17.71
C GLU A 27 6.94 22.17 18.23
N ARG A 28 6.68 21.15 19.07
CA ARG A 28 7.71 20.25 19.60
C ARG A 28 7.92 19.00 18.77
N SER A 29 6.87 18.49 18.14
CA SER A 29 6.95 17.35 17.25
C SER A 29 7.62 17.76 15.94
N GLY A 30 8.52 16.91 15.44
CA GLY A 30 9.17 17.18 14.16
C GLY A 30 8.20 17.03 12.98
N GLY A 31 8.44 17.77 11.90
CA GLY A 31 7.67 17.67 10.66
C GLY A 31 7.91 16.36 9.90
N VAL A 32 7.27 16.26 8.74
CA VAL A 32 7.55 15.21 7.75
C VAL A 32 8.86 15.53 7.05
N ASP A 33 9.76 14.55 6.96
CA ASP A 33 11.04 14.72 6.27
C ASP A 33 10.88 14.59 4.75
N ALA A 34 10.00 13.69 4.30
CA ALA A 34 9.72 13.48 2.89
C ALA A 34 8.29 12.98 2.61
N VAL A 35 7.74 13.39 1.47
CA VAL A 35 6.54 12.80 0.85
C VAL A 35 7.00 11.92 -0.31
N VAL A 36 6.62 10.64 -0.29
CA VAL A 36 6.99 9.63 -1.27
C VAL A 36 5.77 9.25 -2.10
N VAL A 37 5.85 9.48 -3.41
CA VAL A 37 4.75 9.31 -4.35
C VAL A 37 5.12 8.28 -5.42
N PRO A 38 4.65 7.03 -5.30
CA PRO A 38 4.66 6.10 -6.42
C PRO A 38 3.65 6.58 -7.48
N THR A 39 4.06 6.60 -8.74
CA THR A 39 3.19 7.04 -9.84
C THR A 39 3.38 6.20 -11.10
N ILE A 40 2.26 5.92 -11.76
CA ILE A 40 2.20 5.34 -13.12
C ILE A 40 1.49 6.28 -14.11
N ARG A 41 0.96 7.40 -13.58
CA ARG A 41 0.12 8.35 -14.30
C ARG A 41 0.97 9.50 -14.85
N PRO A 42 0.45 10.26 -15.83
CA PRO A 42 1.13 11.45 -16.34
C PRO A 42 1.53 12.42 -15.20
N PRO A 43 2.69 13.08 -15.29
CA PRO A 43 3.21 13.96 -14.23
C PRO A 43 2.25 15.07 -13.77
N GLU A 44 1.27 15.44 -14.59
CA GLU A 44 0.22 16.40 -14.24
C GLU A 44 -0.56 16.01 -12.97
N GLN A 45 -0.67 14.71 -12.65
CA GLN A 45 -1.32 14.24 -11.43
C GLN A 45 -0.51 14.53 -10.16
N LEU A 46 0.78 14.84 -10.28
CA LEU A 46 1.63 15.15 -9.13
C LEU A 46 1.41 16.56 -8.57
N GLN A 47 0.56 17.40 -9.20
CA GLN A 47 0.32 18.78 -8.77
C GLN A 47 -0.04 18.89 -7.28
N HIS A 48 -0.90 17.99 -6.79
CA HIS A 48 -1.29 17.99 -5.38
C HIS A 48 -0.09 17.68 -4.47
N ALA A 49 0.68 16.64 -4.78
CA ALA A 49 1.85 16.27 -4.00
C ALA A 49 2.96 17.34 -4.03
N ILE A 50 3.15 18.02 -5.18
CA ILE A 50 4.07 19.15 -5.32
C ILE A 50 3.66 20.30 -4.41
N GLY A 51 2.38 20.67 -4.40
CA GLY A 51 1.84 21.69 -3.51
C GLY A 51 2.02 21.31 -2.04
N LEU A 52 1.65 20.08 -1.68
CA LEU A 52 1.73 19.56 -0.32
C LEU A 52 3.17 19.57 0.22
N ALA A 53 4.13 19.06 -0.54
CA ALA A 53 5.54 19.05 -0.14
C ALA A 53 6.12 20.46 0.01
N SER A 54 5.67 21.40 -0.82
CA SER A 54 6.07 22.82 -0.73
C SER A 54 5.52 23.47 0.54
N GLU A 55 4.27 23.20 0.91
CA GLU A 55 3.65 23.71 2.15
C GLU A 55 4.25 23.08 3.42
N LEU A 56 4.71 21.84 3.33
CA LEU A 56 5.38 21.13 4.43
C LEU A 56 6.86 21.45 4.55
N ASP A 57 7.46 22.13 3.57
CA ASP A 57 8.91 22.36 3.46
C ASP A 57 9.73 21.06 3.57
N CYS A 58 9.23 19.99 2.96
CA CYS A 58 9.86 18.67 3.00
C CYS A 58 10.42 18.26 1.62
N VAL A 59 11.08 17.10 1.56
CA VAL A 59 11.55 16.54 0.28
C VAL A 59 10.40 15.85 -0.43
N LEU A 60 10.20 16.11 -1.72
CA LEU A 60 9.29 15.33 -2.56
C LEU A 60 10.07 14.23 -3.28
N VAL A 61 9.71 12.97 -3.05
CA VAL A 61 10.25 11.81 -3.76
C VAL A 61 9.18 11.28 -4.70
N THR A 62 9.45 11.27 -6.01
CA THR A 62 8.52 10.73 -7.02
C THR A 62 9.14 9.53 -7.73
N LEU A 63 8.40 8.43 -7.79
CA LEU A 63 8.87 7.14 -8.30
C LEU A 63 8.00 6.72 -9.49
N HIS A 64 8.57 6.84 -10.69
CA HIS A 64 7.87 6.83 -11.97
C HIS A 64 7.98 5.50 -12.67
N SER A 65 6.92 5.07 -13.35
CA SER A 65 7.00 4.04 -14.39
C SER A 65 5.83 4.18 -15.37
N GLN A 66 5.81 3.33 -16.40
CA GLN A 66 4.73 3.25 -17.38
C GLN A 66 4.49 4.58 -18.12
N ARG A 67 3.40 5.31 -17.80
CA ARG A 67 3.04 6.57 -18.46
C ARG A 67 3.59 7.79 -17.73
N SER A 68 4.26 7.59 -16.60
CA SER A 68 4.91 8.64 -15.83
C SER A 68 6.37 8.81 -16.24
N ASP A 69 6.83 10.06 -16.36
CA ASP A 69 8.21 10.36 -16.75
C ASP A 69 8.90 11.25 -15.69
N PRO A 70 10.05 10.84 -15.13
CA PRO A 70 10.74 11.58 -14.08
C PRO A 70 11.39 12.88 -14.57
N GLY A 71 11.73 12.99 -15.86
CA GLY A 71 12.28 14.21 -16.45
C GLY A 71 11.21 15.29 -16.63
N LEU A 72 10.02 14.91 -17.11
CA LEU A 72 8.88 15.81 -17.20
C LEU A 72 8.41 16.26 -15.81
N ALA A 73 8.38 15.36 -14.83
CA ALA A 73 8.04 15.72 -13.46
C ALA A 73 9.03 16.71 -12.84
N LYS A 74 10.34 16.53 -13.10
CA LYS A 74 11.39 17.48 -12.70
C LYS A 74 11.10 18.89 -13.25
N ASP A 75 10.71 18.99 -14.51
CA ASP A 75 10.45 20.30 -15.16
C ASP A 75 9.21 21.02 -14.60
N MET A 76 8.33 20.30 -13.87
CA MET A 76 7.18 20.88 -13.17
C MET A 76 7.50 21.38 -11.75
N MET A 77 8.66 21.02 -11.18
CA MET A 77 8.99 21.36 -9.80
C MET A 77 9.22 22.86 -9.63
N PRO A 78 8.55 23.54 -8.68
CA PRO A 78 8.74 24.97 -8.47
C PRO A 78 10.15 25.28 -7.91
N PRO A 79 10.68 26.49 -8.17
CA PRO A 79 11.93 26.92 -7.57
C PRO A 79 11.89 26.83 -6.04
N GLY A 80 12.94 26.25 -5.45
CA GLY A 80 13.07 26.11 -3.99
C GLY A 80 12.55 24.79 -3.43
N LEU A 81 11.76 24.01 -4.18
CA LEU A 81 11.33 22.68 -3.74
C LEU A 81 12.50 21.67 -3.79
N ARG A 82 12.69 20.95 -2.68
CA ARG A 82 13.64 19.84 -2.59
C ARG A 82 12.98 18.59 -3.17
N PHE A 83 13.61 17.94 -4.15
CA PHE A 83 13.02 16.75 -4.78
C PHE A 83 14.03 15.69 -5.20
N ILE A 84 13.53 14.46 -5.35
CA ILE A 84 14.19 13.31 -5.95
C ILE A 84 13.17 12.63 -6.87
N ALA A 85 13.39 12.66 -8.18
CA ALA A 85 12.54 12.01 -9.18
C ALA A 85 13.29 10.83 -9.80
N ILE A 86 12.70 9.63 -9.74
CA ILE A 86 13.35 8.37 -10.11
C ILE A 86 12.46 7.58 -11.06
N GLY A 87 13.01 7.08 -12.17
CA GLY A 87 12.34 6.10 -13.01
C GLY A 87 12.61 4.66 -12.54
N VAL A 88 11.55 3.86 -12.46
CA VAL A 88 11.49 2.50 -11.90
C VAL A 88 10.67 1.60 -12.84
N ASP A 89 10.88 1.71 -14.16
CA ASP A 89 10.22 0.83 -15.14
C ASP A 89 10.62 -0.65 -14.98
N ASP A 90 11.85 -0.87 -14.51
CA ASP A 90 12.33 -2.17 -14.07
C ASP A 90 12.87 -2.01 -12.64
N PRO A 91 12.36 -2.76 -11.63
CA PRO A 91 12.87 -2.71 -10.28
C PRO A 91 14.18 -3.50 -10.09
N ALA A 92 14.60 -4.36 -11.03
CA ALA A 92 15.81 -5.19 -10.88
C ALA A 92 17.11 -4.39 -10.65
N PRO A 93 17.30 -3.18 -11.24
CA PRO A 93 18.39 -2.27 -10.90
C PRO A 93 18.41 -1.77 -9.46
N LEU A 94 17.27 -1.74 -8.76
CA LEU A 94 17.20 -1.21 -7.40
C LEU A 94 17.97 -2.12 -6.44
N ASN A 95 18.61 -1.51 -5.45
CA ASN A 95 19.25 -2.23 -4.36
C ASN A 95 18.21 -2.67 -3.32
N LEU A 96 17.24 -3.47 -3.75
CA LEU A 96 16.26 -4.14 -2.89
C LEU A 96 16.65 -5.62 -2.75
N PRO A 97 16.33 -6.26 -1.61
CA PRO A 97 16.51 -7.70 -1.46
C PRO A 97 15.70 -8.49 -2.49
N ASP A 98 16.23 -9.63 -2.93
CA ASP A 98 15.46 -10.59 -3.72
C ASP A 98 14.48 -11.31 -2.79
N PHE A 99 13.24 -10.85 -2.71
CA PHE A 99 12.24 -11.37 -1.77
C PHE A 99 11.78 -12.81 -2.10
N ALA A 100 11.66 -13.64 -1.05
CA ALA A 100 11.17 -15.01 -1.12
C ALA A 100 9.69 -15.05 -1.47
N THR A 101 8.89 -14.10 -0.99
CA THR A 101 7.49 -13.90 -1.36
C THR A 101 7.33 -13.74 -2.87
N THR A 102 8.14 -12.90 -3.51
CA THR A 102 8.18 -12.76 -4.98
C THR A 102 8.59 -14.07 -5.66
N ALA A 103 9.56 -14.81 -5.10
CA ALA A 103 9.98 -16.09 -5.66
C ALA A 103 8.89 -17.17 -5.58
N VAL A 104 8.08 -17.19 -4.51
CA VAL A 104 6.96 -18.14 -4.33
C VAL A 104 5.89 -17.96 -5.39
N LEU A 105 5.63 -16.73 -5.83
CA LEU A 105 4.61 -16.42 -6.83
C LEU A 105 5.13 -16.45 -8.28
N ARG A 106 6.45 -16.42 -8.46
CA ARG A 106 7.09 -16.35 -9.77
C ARG A 106 6.63 -17.49 -10.69
N GLY A 107 6.17 -17.13 -11.89
CA GLY A 107 5.72 -18.09 -12.89
C GLY A 107 4.33 -18.68 -12.62
N THR A 108 3.63 -18.19 -11.60
CA THR A 108 2.22 -18.52 -11.35
C THR A 108 1.31 -17.41 -11.89
N PRO A 109 0.01 -17.68 -12.13
CA PRO A 109 -0.97 -16.64 -12.46
C PRO A 109 -1.17 -15.59 -11.36
N LEU A 110 -0.66 -15.84 -10.14
CA LEU A 110 -0.83 -14.99 -8.95
C LEU A 110 0.33 -14.00 -8.77
N ALA A 111 1.32 -14.00 -9.68
CA ALA A 111 2.42 -13.06 -9.63
C ALA A 111 1.90 -11.62 -9.78
N CYS A 112 2.32 -10.75 -8.86
CA CYS A 112 2.09 -9.31 -8.98
C CYS A 112 2.84 -8.78 -10.20
N THR A 113 2.20 -7.89 -10.96
CA THR A 113 2.76 -7.25 -12.16
C THR A 113 2.95 -5.75 -11.99
N THR A 114 2.66 -5.23 -10.80
CA THR A 114 2.83 -3.82 -10.45
C THR A 114 4.19 -3.61 -9.79
N ASP A 115 4.66 -2.36 -9.79
CA ASP A 115 5.93 -1.96 -9.17
C ASP A 115 5.73 -1.20 -7.85
N LEU A 116 4.50 -1.17 -7.31
CA LEU A 116 4.13 -0.36 -6.16
C LEU A 116 4.95 -0.74 -4.91
N SER A 117 5.05 -2.04 -4.62
CA SER A 117 5.90 -2.58 -3.55
C SER A 117 7.35 -2.10 -3.68
N ALA A 118 7.94 -2.24 -4.88
CA ALA A 118 9.33 -1.84 -5.12
C ALA A 118 9.53 -0.33 -4.91
N LYS A 119 8.58 0.49 -5.37
CA LYS A 119 8.59 1.94 -5.15
C LYS A 119 8.49 2.29 -3.66
N ARG A 120 7.52 1.73 -2.93
CA ARG A 120 7.36 2.00 -1.48
C ARG A 120 8.61 1.57 -0.67
N ASN A 121 9.17 0.40 -0.96
CA ASN A 121 10.42 -0.05 -0.34
C ASN A 121 11.63 0.83 -0.71
N THR A 122 11.66 1.38 -1.93
CA THR A 122 12.67 2.39 -2.32
C THR A 122 12.53 3.66 -1.49
N GLY A 123 11.31 4.07 -1.16
CA GLY A 123 11.04 5.16 -0.21
C GLY A 123 11.63 4.91 1.18
N LEU A 124 11.45 3.69 1.71
CA LEU A 124 12.04 3.28 3.00
C LEU A 124 13.58 3.27 2.94
N LEU A 125 14.15 2.76 1.85
CA LEU A 125 15.59 2.75 1.61
C LEU A 125 16.16 4.16 1.56
N LEU A 126 15.50 5.09 0.87
CA LEU A 126 15.87 6.51 0.86
C LEU A 126 15.78 7.12 2.25
N ALA A 127 14.72 6.83 3.01
CA ALA A 127 14.60 7.32 4.38
C ALA A 127 15.79 6.90 5.25
N ARG A 128 16.22 5.63 5.12
CA ARG A 128 17.41 5.12 5.80
C ARG A 128 18.68 5.86 5.37
N LEU A 129 18.91 6.00 4.06
CA LEU A 129 20.10 6.67 3.50
C LEU A 129 20.19 8.13 3.93
N MET A 130 19.06 8.84 3.89
CA MET A 130 18.98 10.28 4.16
C MET A 130 18.85 10.58 5.65
N GLY A 131 18.61 9.57 6.49
CA GLY A 131 18.40 9.73 7.92
C GLY A 131 17.04 10.35 8.27
N TRP A 132 16.06 10.22 7.38
CA TRP A 132 14.67 10.61 7.62
C TRP A 132 14.07 9.71 8.68
N ARG A 133 13.25 10.30 9.55
CA ARG A 133 12.54 9.61 10.63
C ARG A 133 11.05 9.48 10.36
N ARG A 134 10.48 10.43 9.61
CA ARG A 134 9.05 10.52 9.33
C ARG A 134 8.85 10.76 7.85
N ILE A 135 8.28 9.78 7.15
CA ILE A 135 7.90 9.95 5.74
C ILE A 135 6.40 9.72 5.57
N LEU A 136 5.83 10.35 4.56
CA LEU A 136 4.46 10.11 4.12
C LEU A 136 4.50 9.34 2.79
N PHE A 137 3.90 8.16 2.74
CA PHE A 137 3.49 7.56 1.46
C PHE A 137 2.17 8.18 1.03
N LEU A 138 2.11 8.61 -0.23
CA LEU A 138 0.93 9.23 -0.82
C LEU A 138 0.78 8.73 -2.26
N ASP A 139 -0.34 8.09 -2.59
CA ASP A 139 -0.59 7.69 -3.98
C ASP A 139 -0.94 8.91 -4.84
N ASP A 140 -0.62 8.85 -6.14
CA ASP A 140 -0.73 9.98 -7.06
C ASP A 140 -2.18 10.35 -7.46
N ASP A 141 -3.17 9.63 -6.96
CA ASP A 141 -4.60 9.91 -7.09
C ASP A 141 -5.30 10.22 -5.76
N ILE A 142 -4.53 10.40 -4.69
CA ILE A 142 -5.01 10.77 -3.35
C ILE A 142 -4.72 12.25 -3.07
N GLU A 143 -5.76 12.97 -2.65
CA GLU A 143 -5.67 14.36 -2.23
C GLU A 143 -5.87 14.48 -0.72
N VAL A 144 -4.92 15.10 -0.03
CA VAL A 144 -5.02 15.42 1.40
C VAL A 144 -5.80 16.73 1.58
N GLY A 145 -6.73 16.76 2.55
CA GLY A 145 -7.56 17.94 2.80
C GLY A 145 -6.78 19.20 3.19
N GLY A 146 -5.63 19.05 3.85
CA GLY A 146 -4.68 20.12 4.12
C GLY A 146 -3.39 19.64 4.77
N HIS A 147 -2.30 20.39 4.62
CA HIS A 147 -0.98 20.03 5.16
C HIS A 147 -0.95 19.91 6.70
N GLU A 148 -1.88 20.57 7.41
CA GLU A 148 -2.02 20.44 8.87
C GLU A 148 -2.40 19.03 9.31
N ASP A 149 -3.18 18.29 8.51
CA ASP A 149 -3.47 16.88 8.79
C ASP A 149 -2.20 16.02 8.72
N VAL A 150 -1.32 16.32 7.76
CA VAL A 150 -0.03 15.64 7.62
C VAL A 150 0.90 15.97 8.77
N ARG A 151 0.94 17.24 9.22
CA ARG A 151 1.71 17.63 10.42
C ARG A 151 1.22 16.89 11.67
N ARG A 152 -0.09 16.76 11.85
CA ARG A 152 -0.67 15.96 12.94
C ARG A 152 -0.28 14.49 12.82
N ALA A 153 -0.36 13.90 11.63
CA ALA A 153 0.04 12.52 11.40
C ALA A 153 1.52 12.31 11.76
N ALA A 154 2.40 13.20 11.32
CA ALA A 154 3.82 13.17 11.66
C ALA A 154 4.08 13.26 13.16
N ALA A 155 3.36 14.14 13.85
CA ALA A 155 3.50 14.30 15.30
C ALA A 155 3.05 13.04 16.07
N LEU A 156 2.00 12.36 15.61
CA LEU A 156 1.56 11.09 16.19
C LEU A 156 2.60 9.97 16.04
N LEU A 157 3.52 10.03 15.08
CA LEU A 157 4.63 9.05 14.95
C LEU A 157 5.62 9.07 16.14
N ASP A 158 5.55 10.10 17.00
CA ASP A 158 6.28 10.08 18.27
C ASP A 158 5.80 8.92 19.17
N ALA A 159 4.53 8.54 19.07
CA ALA A 159 3.92 7.45 19.82
C ALA A 159 3.57 6.22 18.97
N TYR A 160 3.27 6.39 17.68
CA TYR A 160 2.81 5.32 16.80
C TYR A 160 3.89 4.93 15.79
N ASP A 161 3.81 3.73 15.23
CA ASP A 161 4.72 3.25 14.19
C ASP A 161 4.22 3.68 12.80
N ALA A 162 2.90 3.76 12.65
CA ALA A 162 2.23 4.23 11.44
C ALA A 162 0.97 5.02 11.79
N VAL A 163 0.65 5.99 10.93
CA VAL A 163 -0.56 6.81 11.05
C VAL A 163 -1.21 6.90 9.69
N GLY A 164 -2.39 6.28 9.58
CA GLY A 164 -3.23 6.36 8.38
C GLY A 164 -4.01 7.66 8.32
N MET A 165 -4.50 8.00 7.14
CA MET A 165 -5.49 9.05 6.96
C MET A 165 -6.79 8.44 6.44
N ARG A 166 -7.94 8.94 6.93
CA ARG A 166 -9.23 8.35 6.55
C ARG A 166 -9.58 8.71 5.12
N ILE A 167 -9.92 7.72 4.30
CA ILE A 167 -10.41 7.95 2.95
C ILE A 167 -11.88 8.36 3.03
N ASP A 168 -12.14 9.63 2.71
CA ASP A 168 -13.48 10.19 2.57
C ASP A 168 -13.80 10.33 1.06
N GLY A 169 -15.01 9.96 0.65
CA GLY A 169 -15.43 10.04 -0.75
C GLY A 169 -15.40 8.70 -1.48
N PHE A 170 -14.58 8.57 -2.52
CA PHE A 170 -14.49 7.34 -3.31
C PHE A 170 -13.72 6.27 -2.51
N PRO A 171 -14.28 5.06 -2.31
CA PRO A 171 -13.65 4.05 -1.46
C PRO A 171 -12.48 3.37 -2.15
N ASP A 172 -11.40 3.14 -1.41
CA ASP A 172 -10.20 2.43 -1.87
C ASP A 172 -10.30 0.94 -1.55
N ASN A 173 -11.08 0.23 -2.36
CA ASN A 173 -11.39 -1.17 -2.13
C ASN A 173 -11.04 -2.00 -3.38
N SER A 174 -10.89 -3.31 -3.18
CA SER A 174 -10.77 -4.23 -4.31
C SER A 174 -12.04 -4.26 -5.17
N VAL A 175 -11.92 -4.78 -6.39
CA VAL A 175 -13.03 -4.83 -7.35
C VAL A 175 -14.21 -5.65 -6.82
N VAL A 176 -13.94 -6.75 -6.10
CA VAL A 176 -15.00 -7.57 -5.48
C VAL A 176 -15.73 -6.76 -4.40
N CYS A 177 -14.99 -6.02 -3.57
CA CYS A 177 -15.57 -5.18 -2.52
C CYS A 177 -16.35 -3.98 -3.09
N HIS A 178 -15.94 -3.40 -4.21
CA HIS A 178 -16.77 -2.42 -4.94
C HIS A 178 -18.09 -3.03 -5.44
N ALA A 179 -18.04 -4.22 -6.04
CA ALA A 179 -19.24 -4.93 -6.47
C ALA A 179 -20.14 -5.26 -5.27
N HIS A 180 -19.56 -5.68 -4.14
CA HIS A 180 -20.30 -5.93 -2.90
C HIS A 180 -21.09 -4.71 -2.45
N ARG A 181 -20.45 -3.52 -2.40
CA ARG A 181 -21.09 -2.26 -2.01
C ARG A 181 -22.21 -1.85 -2.97
N LEU A 182 -21.95 -1.91 -4.27
CA LEU A 182 -22.93 -1.52 -5.30
C LEU A 182 -24.15 -2.44 -5.33
N THR A 183 -24.00 -3.68 -4.85
CA THR A 183 -25.06 -4.67 -4.70
C THR A 183 -25.69 -4.69 -3.30
N GLY A 184 -25.56 -3.61 -2.53
CA GLY A 184 -26.23 -3.41 -1.23
C GLY A 184 -25.47 -3.89 0.00
N GLY A 185 -24.23 -4.33 -0.16
CA GLY A 185 -23.34 -4.72 0.93
C GLY A 185 -22.79 -3.56 1.75
N GLN A 186 -22.40 -3.87 2.99
CA GLN A 186 -21.62 -2.96 3.82
C GLN A 186 -20.14 -3.29 3.66
N GLN A 187 -19.31 -2.26 3.60
CA GLN A 187 -17.87 -2.41 3.50
C GLN A 187 -17.23 -1.06 3.82
N ASP A 188 -16.53 -0.99 4.93
CA ASP A 188 -15.66 0.13 5.27
C ASP A 188 -14.33 0.06 4.49
N CYS A 189 -13.62 1.18 4.48
CA CYS A 189 -12.21 1.24 4.08
C CYS A 189 -11.35 1.18 5.35
N PHE A 190 -10.36 0.29 5.36
CA PHE A 190 -9.32 0.28 6.39
C PHE A 190 -8.25 1.34 6.10
N VAL A 191 -7.20 1.41 6.94
CA VAL A 191 -6.03 2.23 6.62
C VAL A 191 -5.34 1.65 5.38
N ALA A 192 -5.15 2.49 4.37
CA ALA A 192 -4.44 2.13 3.15
C ALA A 192 -3.14 2.94 3.01
N GLY A 193 -2.18 2.37 2.28
CA GLY A 193 -0.89 2.95 1.90
C GLY A 193 -1.03 4.17 0.99
N GLY A 194 -2.23 4.43 0.46
CA GLY A 194 -2.52 5.61 -0.35
C GLY A 194 -2.36 6.94 0.39
N ALA A 195 -2.44 6.93 1.72
CA ALA A 195 -2.01 8.03 2.58
C ALA A 195 -1.58 7.51 3.96
N LEU A 196 -0.30 7.15 4.07
CA LEU A 196 0.26 6.49 5.25
C LEU A 196 1.55 7.18 5.69
N ALA A 197 1.51 7.83 6.86
CA ALA A 197 2.70 8.35 7.51
C ALA A 197 3.36 7.22 8.32
N VAL A 198 4.68 7.08 8.20
CA VAL A 198 5.42 6.00 8.88
C VAL A 198 6.66 6.51 9.60
N GLU A 199 6.93 5.89 10.74
CA GLU A 199 8.17 6.05 11.49
C GLU A 199 9.23 5.11 10.89
N THR A 200 10.38 5.65 10.51
CA THR A 200 11.43 4.90 9.78
C THR A 200 12.68 4.58 10.59
N SER A 201 12.77 4.99 11.85
CA SER A 201 13.94 4.73 12.72
C SER A 201 13.78 3.56 13.70
N ARG A 202 12.56 3.10 13.98
CA ARG A 202 12.20 2.02 14.91
C ARG A 202 11.92 0.70 14.18
N GLU A 203 12.87 0.26 13.35
CA GLU A 203 12.78 -1.00 12.59
C GLU A 203 11.53 -1.07 11.67
N PRO A 204 11.51 -0.27 10.58
CA PRO A 204 10.41 -0.29 9.64
C PRO A 204 10.24 -1.68 9.02
N SER A 205 8.98 -2.10 8.85
CA SER A 205 8.66 -3.28 8.04
C SER A 205 8.97 -3.02 6.56
N PHE A 206 8.58 -3.93 5.69
CA PHE A 206 8.64 -3.76 4.24
C PHE A 206 7.27 -4.04 3.61
N PHE A 207 7.12 -3.64 2.36
CA PHE A 207 5.94 -3.86 1.54
C PHE A 207 6.20 -5.07 0.63
N PRO A 208 5.62 -6.27 0.87
CA PRO A 208 5.82 -7.41 -0.03
C PRO A 208 5.18 -7.19 -1.40
N ASP A 209 5.59 -7.96 -2.41
CA ASP A 209 5.08 -7.82 -3.78
C ASP A 209 3.74 -8.57 -3.97
N VAL A 210 2.68 -7.99 -3.43
CA VAL A 210 1.29 -8.50 -3.46
C VAL A 210 0.33 -7.32 -3.32
N TYR A 211 -0.92 -7.42 -3.79
CA TYR A 211 -1.94 -6.41 -3.48
C TYR A 211 -2.22 -6.35 -1.96
N ASN A 212 -2.60 -5.17 -1.45
CA ASN A 212 -2.69 -4.86 -0.01
C ASN A 212 -1.35 -5.06 0.74
N GLU A 213 -0.22 -4.74 0.10
CA GLU A 213 1.10 -4.86 0.72
C GLU A 213 1.32 -3.94 1.93
N ASP A 214 0.55 -2.88 2.00
CA ASP A 214 0.41 -1.98 3.14
C ASP A 214 -0.17 -2.69 4.38
N TRP A 215 -1.15 -3.57 4.23
CA TRP A 215 -1.69 -4.35 5.34
C TRP A 215 -0.64 -5.27 5.95
N PHE A 216 0.28 -5.80 5.13
CA PHE A 216 1.44 -6.56 5.60
C PHE A 216 2.49 -5.69 6.28
N TYR A 217 2.72 -4.46 5.77
CA TYR A 217 3.60 -3.50 6.41
C TYR A 217 3.16 -3.21 7.86
N LEU A 218 1.85 -3.13 8.09
CA LEU A 218 1.23 -2.86 9.39
C LEU A 218 1.29 -4.04 10.38
N LEU A 219 1.62 -5.26 9.95
CA LEU A 219 1.72 -6.41 10.83
C LEU A 219 3.02 -6.39 11.66
N GLY A 220 2.86 -6.47 12.98
CA GLY A 220 3.92 -6.70 13.95
C GLY A 220 4.26 -8.19 14.12
N GLU A 221 4.87 -8.57 15.23
CA GLU A 221 5.27 -9.98 15.46
C GLU A 221 4.10 -10.95 15.62
N ARG A 222 2.97 -10.46 16.15
CA ARG A 222 1.77 -11.25 16.47
C ARG A 222 0.45 -10.51 16.25
N SER A 223 0.47 -9.18 16.36
CA SER A 223 -0.67 -8.27 16.17
C SER A 223 -0.29 -7.15 15.20
N LEU A 224 -1.17 -6.18 14.96
CA LEU A 224 -0.78 -4.92 14.32
C LEU A 224 0.34 -4.23 15.12
N ARG A 225 1.19 -3.50 14.38
CA ARG A 225 2.06 -2.45 14.92
C ARG A 225 1.21 -1.33 15.50
N ARG A 226 1.82 -0.41 16.25
CA ARG A 226 1.07 0.71 16.84
C ARG A 226 0.56 1.60 15.72
N LEU A 227 -0.75 1.54 15.47
CA LEU A 227 -1.41 2.18 14.36
C LEU A 227 -2.54 3.07 14.88
N THR A 228 -2.59 4.31 14.43
CA THR A 228 -3.77 5.18 14.59
C THR A 228 -4.12 5.86 13.27
N VAL A 229 -5.18 6.66 13.27
CA VAL A 229 -5.65 7.42 12.12
C VAL A 229 -5.91 8.87 12.51
N THR A 230 -5.54 9.80 11.64
CA THR A 230 -5.91 11.22 11.76
C THR A 230 -6.19 11.83 10.39
N GLY A 231 -7.00 12.88 10.38
CA GLY A 231 -7.32 13.62 9.17
C GLY A 231 -8.10 12.82 8.14
N SER A 232 -8.28 13.43 6.98
CA SER A 232 -9.02 12.86 5.86
C SER A 232 -8.33 13.13 4.53
N VAL A 233 -8.42 12.16 3.64
CA VAL A 233 -7.99 12.25 2.25
C VAL A 233 -9.13 11.90 1.32
N ARG A 234 -9.04 12.33 0.07
CA ARG A 234 -10.00 12.05 -0.99
C ARG A 234 -9.32 11.31 -2.11
N GLN A 235 -9.85 10.15 -2.46
CA GLN A 235 -9.44 9.44 -3.66
C GLN A 235 -10.16 10.01 -4.88
N CYS A 236 -9.41 10.20 -5.97
CA CYS A 236 -9.99 10.57 -7.25
C CYS A 236 -10.92 9.45 -7.74
N PRO A 237 -12.17 9.75 -8.14
CA PRO A 237 -13.07 8.74 -8.67
C PRO A 237 -12.50 8.04 -9.91
N TYR A 238 -12.66 6.73 -9.98
CA TYR A 238 -12.36 5.91 -11.16
C TYR A 238 -13.46 4.86 -11.36
N ASP A 239 -13.48 4.21 -12.53
CA ASP A 239 -14.35 3.06 -12.75
C ASP A 239 -13.61 1.78 -12.31
N PRO A 240 -14.01 1.11 -11.21
CA PRO A 240 -13.31 -0.07 -10.72
C PRO A 240 -13.46 -1.27 -11.66
N PHE A 241 -14.39 -1.22 -12.61
CA PHE A 241 -14.66 -2.32 -13.54
C PHE A 241 -14.13 -2.06 -14.96
N ASP A 242 -13.38 -0.96 -15.17
CA ASP A 242 -12.82 -0.58 -16.47
C ASP A 242 -11.86 -1.64 -17.04
N HIS A 243 -11.19 -2.37 -16.15
CA HIS A 243 -10.24 -3.41 -16.50
C HIS A 243 -10.44 -4.65 -15.63
N PRO A 244 -11.24 -5.64 -16.07
CA PRO A 244 -11.50 -6.86 -15.30
C PRO A 244 -10.26 -7.64 -14.86
N ALA A 245 -9.15 -7.51 -15.59
CA ALA A 245 -7.87 -8.12 -15.22
C ALA A 245 -7.30 -7.58 -13.89
N ARG A 246 -7.72 -6.38 -13.45
CA ARG A 246 -7.38 -5.85 -12.12
C ARG A 246 -7.76 -6.82 -11.00
N ALA A 247 -8.94 -7.44 -11.10
CA ALA A 247 -9.42 -8.39 -10.10
C ALA A 247 -8.53 -9.64 -9.98
N LEU A 248 -7.87 -10.05 -11.07
CA LEU A 248 -6.90 -11.16 -11.04
C LEU A 248 -5.70 -10.85 -10.14
N HIS A 249 -5.22 -9.61 -10.19
CA HIS A 249 -4.04 -9.18 -9.44
C HIS A 249 -4.35 -8.85 -7.97
N GLN A 250 -5.61 -8.55 -7.66
CA GLN A 250 -6.04 -8.20 -6.30
C GLN A 250 -6.36 -9.43 -5.45
N GLU A 251 -6.96 -10.47 -6.03
CA GLU A 251 -7.58 -11.54 -5.27
C GLU A 251 -6.63 -12.27 -4.31
N PHE A 252 -5.39 -12.56 -4.73
CA PHE A 252 -4.44 -13.23 -3.83
C PHE A 252 -4.08 -12.36 -2.62
N GLY A 253 -3.93 -11.04 -2.83
CA GLY A 253 -3.69 -10.08 -1.76
C GLY A 253 -4.89 -9.96 -0.82
N ASP A 254 -6.10 -9.84 -1.37
CA ASP A 254 -7.34 -9.85 -0.59
C ASP A 254 -7.46 -11.10 0.29
N VAL A 255 -7.27 -12.29 -0.28
CA VAL A 255 -7.34 -13.56 0.47
C VAL A 255 -6.38 -13.55 1.65
N LEU A 256 -5.14 -13.14 1.45
CA LEU A 256 -4.16 -13.14 2.52
C LEU A 256 -4.45 -12.04 3.55
N ALA A 257 -4.74 -10.82 3.11
CA ALA A 257 -4.98 -9.68 3.97
C ALA A 257 -6.23 -9.90 4.84
N GLU A 258 -7.37 -10.19 4.22
CA GLU A 258 -8.63 -10.52 4.92
C GLU A 258 -8.45 -11.76 5.82
N GLY A 259 -7.75 -12.78 5.32
CA GLY A 259 -7.46 -13.97 6.11
C GLY A 259 -6.63 -13.68 7.38
N LEU A 260 -5.65 -12.79 7.32
CA LEU A 260 -4.86 -12.45 8.51
C LEU A 260 -5.63 -11.51 9.45
N TYR A 261 -6.38 -10.56 8.90
CA TYR A 261 -7.10 -9.56 9.69
C TYR A 261 -8.36 -10.13 10.35
N TRP A 262 -8.98 -11.14 9.76
CA TRP A 262 -10.04 -11.92 10.41
C TRP A 262 -9.59 -12.48 11.76
N LEU A 263 -8.37 -13.04 11.83
CA LEU A 263 -7.81 -13.53 13.10
C LEU A 263 -7.63 -12.40 14.11
N LEU A 264 -7.17 -11.24 13.65
CA LEU A 264 -6.95 -10.08 14.51
C LEU A 264 -8.29 -9.54 15.07
N ASP A 265 -9.34 -9.53 14.25
CA ASP A 265 -10.70 -9.15 14.67
C ASP A 265 -11.23 -10.08 15.76
N GLU A 266 -10.90 -11.37 15.68
CA GLU A 266 -11.25 -12.38 16.69
C GLU A 266 -10.35 -12.30 17.95
N GLY A 267 -9.41 -11.33 18.00
CA GLY A 267 -8.44 -11.18 19.08
C GLY A 267 -7.35 -12.27 19.08
N GLU A 268 -7.23 -13.03 17.99
CA GLU A 268 -6.19 -14.02 17.79
C GLU A 268 -4.92 -13.38 17.20
N SER A 269 -3.82 -14.13 17.27
CA SER A 269 -2.58 -13.74 16.60
C SER A 269 -2.63 -14.20 15.15
N TRP A 270 -2.17 -13.35 14.21
CA TRP A 270 -2.10 -13.70 12.79
C TRP A 270 -1.31 -15.00 12.52
N ARG A 271 -0.38 -15.37 13.43
CA ARG A 271 0.36 -16.64 13.39
C ARG A 271 -0.52 -17.90 13.41
N ALA A 272 -1.79 -17.83 13.83
CA ALA A 272 -2.72 -18.95 13.70
C ALA A 272 -2.94 -19.37 12.23
N ALA A 273 -2.66 -18.46 11.28
CA ALA A 273 -2.65 -18.74 9.85
C ALA A 273 -1.45 -19.59 9.37
N ALA A 274 -0.55 -20.04 10.27
CA ALA A 274 0.56 -20.94 9.91
C ALA A 274 0.13 -22.38 9.57
N HIS A 275 -1.17 -22.65 9.51
CA HIS A 275 -1.71 -24.00 9.29
C HIS A 275 -2.69 -24.02 8.12
N GLU A 276 -2.57 -25.03 7.25
CA GLU A 276 -3.45 -25.22 6.09
C GLU A 276 -4.93 -25.31 6.48
N ALA A 277 -5.25 -25.95 7.61
CA ALA A 277 -6.62 -26.08 8.12
C ALA A 277 -7.29 -24.72 8.41
N TYR A 278 -6.52 -23.68 8.72
CA TYR A 278 -7.04 -22.32 8.81
C TYR A 278 -7.44 -21.81 7.42
N TRP A 279 -6.53 -21.92 6.46
CA TRP A 279 -6.73 -21.45 5.10
C TRP A 279 -7.82 -22.20 4.34
N GLU A 280 -8.03 -23.49 4.60
CA GLU A 280 -9.19 -24.23 4.07
C GLU A 280 -10.51 -23.52 4.41
N LYS A 281 -10.65 -23.07 5.67
CA LYS A 281 -11.84 -22.34 6.12
C LYS A 281 -11.89 -20.93 5.56
N ALA A 282 -10.77 -20.20 5.57
CA ALA A 282 -10.70 -18.84 5.05
C ALA A 282 -11.02 -18.79 3.55
N LEU A 283 -10.47 -19.72 2.76
CA LEU A 283 -10.75 -19.84 1.33
C LEU A 283 -12.20 -20.23 1.07
N ALA A 284 -12.78 -21.12 1.88
CA ALA A 284 -14.20 -21.46 1.77
C ALA A 284 -15.13 -20.26 2.06
N ARG A 285 -14.80 -19.44 3.08
CA ARG A 285 -15.52 -18.18 3.35
C ARG A 285 -15.40 -17.22 2.16
N ARG A 286 -14.19 -17.02 1.64
CA ARG A 286 -13.97 -16.15 0.46
C ARG A 286 -14.72 -16.63 -0.78
N THR A 287 -14.77 -17.95 -1.02
CA THR A 287 -15.59 -18.53 -2.11
C THR A 287 -17.06 -18.17 -1.93
N ALA A 288 -17.62 -18.43 -0.73
CA ALA A 288 -19.02 -18.11 -0.45
C ALA A 288 -19.32 -16.62 -0.62
N PHE A 289 -18.40 -15.75 -0.20
CA PHE A 289 -18.51 -14.30 -0.37
C PHE A 289 -18.52 -13.89 -1.85
N ILE A 290 -17.56 -14.35 -2.66
CA ILE A 290 -17.50 -14.02 -4.09
C ILE A 290 -18.75 -14.53 -4.82
N ASP A 291 -19.19 -15.74 -4.52
CA ASP A 291 -20.40 -16.34 -5.12
C ASP A 291 -21.66 -15.54 -4.77
N ASP A 292 -21.77 -15.06 -3.53
CA ASP A 292 -22.86 -14.19 -3.11
C ASP A 292 -22.85 -12.85 -3.86
N VAL A 293 -21.70 -12.17 -3.91
CA VAL A 293 -21.54 -10.91 -4.66
C VAL A 293 -21.92 -11.14 -6.12
N TRP A 294 -21.38 -12.18 -6.75
CA TRP A 294 -21.66 -12.50 -8.15
C TRP A 294 -23.15 -12.75 -8.42
N ARG A 295 -23.84 -13.47 -7.53
CA ARG A 295 -25.29 -13.67 -7.61
C ARG A 295 -26.03 -12.34 -7.56
N ARG A 296 -25.69 -11.45 -6.63
CA ARG A 296 -26.33 -10.14 -6.53
C ARG A 296 -26.04 -9.25 -7.73
N VAL A 297 -24.83 -9.31 -8.31
CA VAL A 297 -24.49 -8.60 -9.56
C VAL A 297 -25.39 -9.05 -10.71
N LYS A 298 -25.71 -10.35 -10.80
CA LYS A 298 -26.59 -10.89 -11.84
C LYS A 298 -28.04 -10.44 -11.72
N GLU A 299 -28.48 -10.14 -10.50
CA GLU A 299 -29.83 -9.66 -10.19
C GLU A 299 -30.00 -8.16 -10.50
N LEU A 300 -28.90 -7.42 -10.75
CA LEU A 300 -28.97 -6.01 -11.14
C LEU A 300 -29.64 -5.84 -12.51
N SER A 301 -30.48 -4.80 -12.63
CA SER A 301 -31.06 -4.37 -13.90
C SER A 301 -30.04 -3.65 -14.78
N ASP A 302 -30.00 -3.97 -16.08
CA ASP A 302 -29.16 -3.25 -17.05
C ASP A 302 -29.54 -1.76 -17.16
N ASP A 303 -30.80 -1.41 -16.87
CA ASP A 303 -31.27 -0.02 -16.89
C ASP A 303 -30.70 0.80 -15.71
N GLU A 304 -30.48 0.16 -14.56
CA GLU A 304 -29.97 0.81 -13.34
C GLU A 304 -28.43 0.79 -13.30
N PHE A 305 -27.81 -0.25 -13.87
CA PHE A 305 -26.36 -0.44 -13.91
C PHE A 305 -25.87 -0.75 -15.33
N PRO A 306 -25.66 0.27 -16.18
CA PRO A 306 -25.19 0.08 -17.55
C PRO A 306 -23.82 -0.62 -17.64
N ASN A 307 -23.01 -0.59 -16.58
CA ASN A 307 -21.71 -1.27 -16.49
C ASN A 307 -21.80 -2.67 -15.85
N ARG A 308 -22.99 -3.24 -15.65
CA ARG A 308 -23.19 -4.55 -15.03
C ARG A 308 -22.35 -5.65 -15.68
N ALA A 309 -22.24 -5.67 -17.01
CA ALA A 309 -21.45 -6.67 -17.71
C ALA A 309 -19.95 -6.60 -17.36
N ALA A 310 -19.41 -5.39 -17.16
CA ALA A 310 -18.02 -5.19 -16.74
C ALA A 310 -17.82 -5.61 -15.26
N MET A 311 -18.81 -5.31 -14.41
CA MET A 311 -18.84 -5.78 -13.03
C MET A 311 -18.86 -7.32 -12.94
N GLU A 312 -19.73 -7.98 -13.71
CA GLU A 312 -19.80 -9.45 -13.79
C GLU A 312 -18.49 -10.05 -14.28
N ALA A 313 -17.89 -9.48 -15.34
CA ALA A 313 -16.60 -9.93 -15.85
C ALA A 313 -15.49 -9.83 -14.80
N SER A 314 -15.50 -8.77 -14.00
CA SER A 314 -14.48 -8.55 -12.97
C SER A 314 -14.63 -9.49 -11.76
N VAL A 315 -15.85 -9.68 -11.27
CA VAL A 315 -16.11 -10.64 -10.18
C VAL A 315 -15.82 -12.08 -10.64
N SER A 316 -16.15 -12.41 -11.91
CA SER A 316 -15.79 -13.68 -12.52
C SER A 316 -14.27 -13.88 -12.61
N ALA A 317 -13.53 -12.83 -12.95
CA ALA A 317 -12.07 -12.86 -12.95
C ALA A 317 -11.49 -13.13 -11.54
N ALA A 318 -12.01 -12.48 -10.50
CA ALA A 318 -11.63 -12.77 -9.12
C ALA A 318 -11.90 -14.25 -8.75
N SER A 319 -13.10 -14.76 -9.05
CA SER A 319 -13.47 -16.17 -8.83
C SER A 319 -12.53 -17.14 -9.55
N TYR A 320 -12.18 -16.85 -10.81
CA TYR A 320 -11.22 -17.63 -11.58
C TYR A 320 -9.83 -17.63 -10.94
N CYS A 321 -9.34 -16.47 -10.49
CA CYS A 321 -8.05 -16.35 -9.79
C CYS A 321 -8.05 -17.14 -8.47
N HIS A 322 -9.12 -17.00 -7.69
CA HIS A 322 -9.30 -17.67 -6.40
C HIS A 322 -9.19 -19.20 -6.50
N ALA A 323 -9.63 -19.79 -7.61
CA ALA A 323 -9.52 -21.23 -7.85
C ALA A 323 -8.06 -21.76 -7.87
N PHE A 324 -7.07 -20.90 -8.13
CA PHE A 324 -5.65 -21.24 -8.10
C PHE A 324 -5.02 -21.11 -6.72
N ILE A 325 -5.70 -20.46 -5.77
CA ILE A 325 -5.21 -20.26 -4.41
C ILE A 325 -5.48 -21.54 -3.61
N LYS A 326 -4.43 -22.05 -2.95
CA LYS A 326 -4.48 -23.30 -2.17
C LYS A 326 -3.98 -23.05 -0.76
N PRO A 327 -4.48 -23.77 0.26
CA PRO A 327 -4.01 -23.63 1.64
C PRO A 327 -2.49 -23.69 1.79
N GLU A 328 -1.84 -24.62 1.09
CA GLU A 328 -0.39 -24.84 1.12
C GLU A 328 0.37 -23.62 0.56
N LEU A 329 -0.20 -22.94 -0.45
CA LEU A 329 0.39 -21.73 -1.01
C LEU A 329 0.32 -20.58 0.01
N CYS A 330 -0.81 -20.41 0.69
CA CYS A 330 -0.96 -19.36 1.70
C CYS A 330 0.04 -19.54 2.85
N VAL A 331 0.18 -20.77 3.37
CA VAL A 331 1.19 -21.09 4.40
C VAL A 331 2.60 -20.82 3.89
N ARG A 332 2.95 -21.34 2.70
CA ARG A 332 4.27 -21.13 2.11
C ARG A 332 4.58 -19.65 1.86
N TYR A 333 3.57 -18.86 1.47
CA TYR A 333 3.73 -17.43 1.31
C TYR A 333 3.99 -16.72 2.64
N LEU A 334 3.27 -17.09 3.71
CA LEU A 334 3.53 -16.54 5.05
C LEU A 334 4.92 -16.90 5.57
N ASP A 335 5.37 -18.14 5.37
CA ASP A 335 6.72 -18.56 5.74
C ASP A 335 7.78 -17.72 5.00
N ALA A 336 7.58 -17.53 3.69
CA ALA A 336 8.44 -16.68 2.87
C ALA A 336 8.39 -15.21 3.31
N TRP A 337 7.22 -14.71 3.72
CA TRP A 337 7.08 -13.35 4.24
C TRP A 337 7.83 -13.17 5.56
N VAL A 338 7.77 -14.15 6.46
CA VAL A 338 8.56 -14.13 7.71
C VAL A 338 10.06 -14.12 7.41
N GLU A 339 10.53 -14.95 6.47
CA GLU A 339 11.92 -14.92 6.02
C GLU A 339 12.32 -13.55 5.44
N ASP A 340 11.44 -12.94 4.65
CA ASP A 340 11.69 -11.65 4.05
C ASP A 340 11.75 -10.51 5.07
N ARG A 341 11.04 -10.61 6.20
CA ARG A 341 11.17 -9.65 7.31
C ARG A 341 12.58 -9.66 7.90
N ASP A 342 13.15 -10.84 8.12
CA ASP A 342 14.52 -10.98 8.62
C ASP A 342 15.50 -10.44 7.57
N ARG A 343 15.30 -10.83 6.30
CA ARG A 343 16.13 -10.37 5.18
C ARG A 343 16.10 -8.85 5.00
N TRP A 344 14.93 -8.24 5.13
CA TRP A 344 14.76 -6.78 5.06
C TRP A 344 15.48 -6.09 6.22
N THR A 345 15.32 -6.59 7.43
CA THR A 345 15.96 -6.06 8.64
C THR A 345 17.48 -6.10 8.48
N ASP A 346 18.04 -7.23 8.06
CA ASP A 346 19.46 -7.40 7.77
C ASP A 346 19.96 -6.47 6.66
N HIS A 347 19.13 -6.26 5.63
CA HIS A 347 19.44 -5.38 4.53
C HIS A 347 19.53 -3.92 5.02
N ILE A 348 18.50 -3.39 5.67
CA ILE A 348 18.45 -2.02 6.16
C ILE A 348 19.57 -1.72 7.17
N HIS A 349 19.96 -2.68 8.01
CA HIS A 349 21.09 -2.51 8.93
C HIS A 349 22.45 -2.34 8.22
N LYS A 350 22.60 -2.91 7.01
CA LYS A 350 23.82 -2.75 6.20
C LYS A 350 23.84 -1.43 5.44
N ILE A 351 22.69 -0.78 5.27
CA ILE A 351 22.59 0.51 4.60
C ILE A 351 23.09 1.63 5.53
N PRO A 352 24.06 2.45 5.08
CA PRO A 352 24.61 3.53 5.89
C PRO A 352 23.65 4.72 5.96
N HIS A 353 23.89 5.58 6.95
CA HIS A 353 23.37 6.95 6.96
C HIS A 353 24.36 7.85 6.24
N ILE A 354 23.97 8.36 5.07
CA ILE A 354 24.80 9.21 4.21
C ILE A 354 24.45 10.68 4.41
N GLY A 355 23.22 10.97 4.86
CA GLY A 355 22.70 12.34 4.93
C GLY A 355 22.37 12.88 3.53
N PRO A 356 22.30 14.20 3.32
CA PRO A 356 21.74 14.79 2.11
C PRO A 356 22.60 14.67 0.83
N SER A 357 23.66 13.86 0.82
CA SER A 357 24.54 13.67 -0.35
C SER A 357 23.91 12.71 -1.36
N MET A 358 23.28 13.25 -2.41
CA MET A 358 22.67 12.44 -3.47
C MET A 358 23.66 11.61 -4.30
N PRO A 359 24.86 12.11 -4.67
CA PRO A 359 25.85 11.30 -5.38
C PRO A 359 26.26 10.03 -4.62
N ASP A 360 26.29 10.10 -3.29
CA ASP A 360 26.59 8.93 -2.45
C ASP A 360 25.35 8.06 -2.21
N ALA A 361 24.17 8.65 -1.99
CA ALA A 361 22.91 7.91 -1.89
C ALA A 361 22.64 7.07 -3.14
N LYS A 362 22.92 7.61 -4.34
CA LYS A 362 22.76 6.91 -5.62
C LYS A 362 23.53 5.59 -5.69
N LYS A 363 24.72 5.51 -5.08
CA LYS A 363 25.56 4.29 -5.06
C LYS A 363 24.93 3.15 -4.25
N TRP A 364 24.05 3.49 -3.32
CA TRP A 364 23.36 2.54 -2.44
C TRP A 364 21.92 2.29 -2.87
N LEU A 365 21.37 3.12 -3.74
CA LEU A 365 20.02 2.99 -4.27
C LEU A 365 19.96 2.00 -5.45
N ILE A 366 21.05 1.91 -6.22
CA ILE A 366 21.14 1.13 -7.45
C ILE A 366 22.26 0.09 -7.29
N ARG A 367 22.03 -1.13 -7.79
CA ARG A 367 23.07 -2.17 -7.86
C ARG A 367 24.25 -1.68 -8.71
N SER A 368 25.47 -2.01 -8.30
CA SER A 368 26.73 -1.46 -8.87
C SER A 368 26.96 -1.72 -10.36
N GLU A 369 26.19 -2.64 -10.95
CA GLU A 369 26.32 -3.08 -12.35
C GLU A 369 25.55 -2.20 -13.34
N VAL A 370 24.81 -1.19 -12.85
CA VAL A 370 23.92 -0.37 -13.67
C VAL A 370 24.54 1.00 -13.96
N GLU A 371 24.92 1.21 -15.22
CA GLU A 371 25.64 2.42 -15.66
C GLU A 371 24.72 3.65 -15.81
N LYS A 372 23.45 3.44 -16.16
CA LYS A 372 22.46 4.50 -16.37
C LYS A 372 21.17 4.17 -15.64
N PHE A 373 20.72 5.09 -14.80
CA PHE A 373 19.46 5.01 -14.08
C PHE A 373 18.83 6.41 -14.05
N PRO A 374 17.57 6.57 -14.51
CA PRO A 374 16.90 7.86 -14.57
C PRO A 374 16.66 8.39 -13.15
N LEU A 375 17.49 9.33 -12.73
CA LEU A 375 17.41 9.97 -11.42
C LEU A 375 17.71 11.46 -11.59
N PHE A 376 16.80 12.29 -11.12
CA PHE A 376 16.89 13.75 -11.14
C PHE A 376 16.68 14.29 -9.73
N THR A 377 17.42 15.33 -9.36
CA THR A 377 17.33 15.89 -8.01
C THR A 377 17.69 17.37 -7.99
N SER A 378 17.18 18.11 -6.99
CA SER A 378 17.60 19.48 -6.69
C SER A 378 18.77 19.58 -5.70
N PHE A 379 19.32 18.47 -5.20
CA PHE A 379 20.48 18.47 -4.29
C PHE A 379 21.83 18.67 -5.00
N ASP A 380 21.86 18.67 -6.34
CA ASP A 380 23.07 18.83 -7.17
C ASP A 380 23.31 20.29 -7.64
N SER A 381 22.73 21.29 -6.95
CA SER A 381 22.84 22.73 -7.30
C SER A 381 23.74 23.52 -6.36
#